data_AF-A0A4P9X8Y5-F1
#
_entry.id   AF-A0A4P9X8Y5-F1
#
_cell.length_a   1.000
_cell.length_b   1.000
_cell.length_c   1.000
_cell.angle_alpha   90.00
_cell.angle_beta   90.00
_cell.angle_gamma   90.00
#
_symmetry.space_group_name_H-M   'P 1'
#
loop_
_entity.id
_entity.type
_entity.pdbx_description
1 polymer ?
#
loop_
_entity_poly.entity_id
_entity_poly.type
_entity_poly.pdbx_seq_one_letter_code
_entity_poly.pdbx_strand_id
1 'polypeptide(L)' 'FLEPVDTQLVTDYLSVVATPMDLATMQRKLDARVYLSLDEVAQDFALLIRNAKAYNAPSTVYWRHADRLER' A
#
# COMPACT_ATOMS: atom_id res chain seq x y z
N PHE A 1 -1.71 2.07 -6.04
CA PHE A 1 -1.20 0.70 -5.78
C PHE A 1 0.16 0.49 -6.43
N LEU A 2 0.32 0.80 -7.73
CA LEU A 2 1.58 0.54 -8.44
C LEU A 2 2.73 1.41 -7.93
N GLU A 3 2.55 2.72 -7.96
CA GLU A 3 3.56 3.69 -7.54
C GLU A 3 3.22 4.34 -6.18
N PRO A 4 4.22 4.91 -5.48
CA PRO A 4 4.00 5.68 -4.27
C PRO A 4 3.05 6.87 -4.52
N VAL A 5 2.29 7.24 -3.49
CA VAL A 5 1.51 8.49 -3.52
C VAL A 5 2.48 9.67 -3.41
N ASP A 6 2.36 10.63 -4.32
CA ASP A 6 3.07 11.90 -4.22
C ASP A 6 2.48 12.74 -3.08
N THR A 7 3.21 12.83 -1.97
CA THR A 7 2.78 13.52 -0.76
C THR A 7 2.89 15.04 -0.84
N GLN A 8 3.54 15.57 -1.89
CA GLN A 8 3.51 17.01 -2.18
C GLN A 8 2.20 17.41 -2.86
N LEU A 9 1.61 16.50 -3.64
CA LEU A 9 0.30 16.70 -4.29
C LEU A 9 -0.86 16.28 -3.39
N VAL A 10 -0.68 15.20 -2.62
CA VAL A 10 -1.67 14.66 -1.70
C VAL A 10 -1.21 14.91 -0.27
N THR A 11 -1.32 16.17 0.15
CA THR A 11 -0.67 16.68 1.36
C THR A 11 -1.23 16.12 2.66
N ASP A 12 -2.45 15.60 2.65
CA ASP A 12 -3.10 14.98 3.81
C ASP A 12 -2.78 13.48 3.96
N TYR A 13 -2.18 12.84 2.95
CA TYR A 13 -1.97 11.39 2.92
C TYR A 13 -1.25 10.86 4.16
N LEU A 14 -0.17 11.53 4.57
CA LEU A 14 0.65 11.11 5.72
C LEU A 14 -0.01 11.38 7.08
N SER A 15 -1.11 12.13 7.12
CA SER A 15 -1.89 12.28 8.36
C SER A 15 -2.76 11.06 8.66
N VAL A 16 -3.09 10.28 7.61
CA VAL A 16 -3.91 9.06 7.70
C VAL A 16 -3.07 7.80 7.58
N VAL A 17 -2.07 7.80 6.68
CA VAL A 17 -1.21 6.66 6.37
C VAL A 17 0.15 6.84 7.04
N ALA A 18 0.37 6.14 8.14
CA ALA A 18 1.61 6.22 8.91
C ALA A 18 2.83 5.62 8.19
N THR A 19 2.62 4.50 7.49
CA THR A 19 3.70 3.79 6.78
C THR A 19 3.26 3.56 5.33
N PRO A 20 3.63 4.45 4.39
CA PRO A 20 3.31 4.27 2.98
C PRO A 20 3.87 2.96 2.42
N MET A 21 3.11 2.33 1.52
CA MET A 21 3.52 1.14 0.79
C MET A 21 2.84 1.12 -0.58
N ASP A 22 3.54 0.57 -1.58
CA ASP A 22 3.14 0.44 -2.98
C ASP A 22 3.89 -0.73 -3.63
N LEU A 23 3.39 -1.23 -4.76
CA LEU A 23 3.94 -2.42 -5.41
C LEU A 23 5.35 -2.17 -5.99
N ALA A 24 5.67 -0.97 -6.46
CA ALA A 24 7.02 -0.63 -6.91
C ALA A 24 8.02 -0.62 -5.75
N THR A 25 7.62 -0.13 -4.57
CA THR A 25 8.42 -0.24 -3.34
C THR A 25 8.60 -1.69 -2.92
N MET A 26 7.55 -2.51 -2.96
CA MET A 26 7.67 -3.94 -2.68
C MET A 26 8.61 -4.63 -3.68
N GLN A 27 8.50 -4.32 -4.97
CA GLN A 27 9.41 -4.84 -6.00
C GLN A 27 10.87 -4.47 -5.71
N ARG A 28 11.13 -3.20 -5.38
CA ARG A 28 12.49 -2.75 -4.98
C ARG A 28 13.00 -3.50 -3.74
N LYS A 29 12.15 -3.74 -2.74
CA LYS A 29 12.51 -4.51 -1.54
C LYS A 29 12.85 -5.97 -1.90
N LEU A 30 12.09 -6.57 -2.81
CA LEU A 30 12.35 -7.93 -3.30
C LEU A 30 13.69 -8.00 -4.05
N ASP A 31 13.94 -7.09 -5.00
CA ASP A 31 15.16 -7.05 -5.80
C ASP A 31 16.40 -6.82 -4.94
N ALA A 32 16.27 -5.99 -3.90
CA ALA A 32 17.31 -5.72 -2.91
C ALA A 32 17.48 -6.83 -1.85
N ARG A 33 16.73 -7.94 -1.94
CA ARG A 33 16.71 -9.04 -0.95
C ARG A 33 16.44 -8.59 0.48
N VAL A 34 15.60 -7.56 0.64
CA VAL A 34 15.15 -7.08 1.95
C VAL A 34 14.19 -8.07 2.59
N TYR A 35 13.36 -8.74 1.78
CA TYR A 35 12.48 -9.80 2.27
C TYR A 35 13.26 -11.09 2.49
N LEU A 36 13.29 -11.56 3.73
CA LEU A 36 13.92 -12.81 4.15
C LEU A 36 12.92 -13.98 4.17
N SER A 37 11.62 -13.68 4.10
CA SER A 37 10.55 -14.68 4.06
C SER A 37 9.35 -14.20 3.25
N LEU A 38 8.49 -15.14 2.86
CA LEU A 38 7.20 -14.82 2.24
C LEU A 38 6.26 -14.08 3.18
N ASP A 39 6.40 -14.29 4.49
CA ASP A 39 5.58 -13.59 5.49
C ASP A 39 5.84 -12.08 5.48
N GLU A 40 7.09 -11.65 5.25
CA GLU A 40 7.42 -10.23 5.15
C GLU A 40 6.83 -9.59 3.88
N VAL A 41 6.79 -10.33 2.76
CA VAL A 41 6.09 -9.89 1.54
C VAL A 41 4.59 -9.78 1.81
N ALA A 42 4.01 -10.77 2.48
CA ALA A 42 2.58 -10.78 2.81
C ALA A 42 2.21 -9.63 3.76
N GLN A 43 3.08 -9.28 4.71
CA GLN A 43 2.88 -8.15 5.62
C GLN A 43 2.84 -6.82 4.88
N ASP A 44 3.77 -6.57 3.95
CA ASP A 44 3.74 -5.34 3.14
C ASP A 44 2.56 -5.32 2.16
N PHE A 45 2.16 -6.47 1.62
CA PHE A 45 0.95 -6.57 0.80
C PHE A 45 -0.32 -6.23 1.60
N ALA A 46 -0.44 -6.77 2.82
CA ALA A 46 -1.53 -6.44 3.72
C ALA A 46 -1.50 -4.95 4.13
N LEU A 47 -0.30 -4.38 4.35
CA LEU A 47 -0.14 -2.96 4.65
C LEU A 47 -0.59 -2.08 3.48
N LEU A 48 -0.21 -2.42 2.24
CA LEU A 48 -0.67 -1.75 1.03
C LEU A 48 -2.21 -1.70 0.96
N ILE A 49 -2.88 -2.83 1.17
CA ILE A 49 -4.35 -2.94 1.18
C ILE A 49 -4.94 -2.10 2.30
N ARG A 50 -4.42 -2.23 3.54
CA ARG A 50 -4.92 -1.50 4.70
C ARG A 50 -4.81 0.01 4.51
N ASN A 51 -3.68 0.50 4.00
CA ASN A 51 -3.47 1.91 3.71
C ASN A 51 -4.47 2.43 2.67
N ALA A 52 -4.71 1.66 1.60
CA ALA A 52 -5.70 2.02 0.60
C ALA A 52 -7.12 2.08 1.19
N LYS A 53 -7.49 1.14 2.06
CA LYS A 53 -8.80 1.13 2.72
C LYS A 53 -8.96 2.21 3.79
N ALA A 54 -7.87 2.60 4.45
CA ALA A 54 -7.87 3.65 5.47
C ALA A 54 -7.99 5.05 4.87
N TYR A 55 -7.27 5.33 3.77
CA TYR A 55 -7.28 6.65 3.14
C TYR A 55 -8.51 6.89 2.26
N ASN A 56 -9.00 5.87 1.55
CA ASN A 56 -10.10 6.03 0.60
C ASN A 56 -11.44 5.65 1.21
N ALA A 57 -12.52 6.37 0.89
CA ALA A 57 -13.85 6.02 1.35
C ALA A 57 -14.38 4.73 0.67
N PRO A 58 -15.23 3.91 1.33
CA PRO A 58 -15.78 2.67 0.75
C PRO A 58 -16.54 2.84 -0.58
N SER A 59 -17.09 4.02 -0.81
CA SER A 59 -17.78 4.38 -2.05
C SER A 59 -16.84 4.62 -3.25
N THR A 60 -15.53 4.68 -3.03
CA THR A 60 -14.55 4.91 -4.11
C THR A 60 -14.18 3.62 -4.83
N VAL A 61 -13.72 3.75 -6.08
CA VAL A 61 -13.16 2.62 -6.83
C VAL A 61 -11.91 2.06 -6.15
N TYR A 62 -11.08 2.92 -5.57
CA TYR A 62 -9.81 2.52 -4.93
C TYR A 62 -10.03 1.62 -3.74
N TRP A 63 -10.98 1.97 -2.87
CA TRP A 63 -11.34 1.13 -1.73
C TRP A 63 -11.92 -0.21 -2.19
N ARG A 64 -12.84 -0.21 -3.17
CA ARG A 64 -13.42 -1.46 -3.70
C ARG A 64 -12.39 -2.37 -4.35
N HIS A 65 -11.39 -1.81 -5.03
CA HIS A 65 -10.29 -2.59 -5.57
C HIS A 65 -9.43 -3.20 -4.46
N ALA A 66 -9.15 -2.46 -3.38
CA ALA A 66 -8.45 -3.00 -2.21
C ALA A 66 -9.25 -4.13 -1.54
N ASP A 67 -10.56 -3.97 -1.36
CA ASP A 67 -11.42 -5.00 -0.76
C ASP A 67 -11.47 -6.29 -1.58
N ARG A 68 -11.34 -6.20 -2.91
CA ARG A 68 -11.26 -7.36 -3.80
C ARG A 68 -9.92 -8.08 -3.77
N LEU A 69 -8.83 -7.42 -3.38
CA LEU A 69 -7.50 -8.02 -3.26
C LEU A 69 -7.31 -8.72 -1.91
N GLU A 70 -8.12 -8.38 -0.92
CA GLU A 70 -8.09 -8.97 0.43
C GLU A 70 -8.88 -10.30 0.52
N ARG A 71 -9.79 -10.54 -0.44
CA ARG A 71 -10.65 -11.73 -0.50
C ARG A 71 -10.14 -12.74 -1.51
#